data_AF-A0A3D2V641-F1
#
_entry.id   AF-A0A3D2V641-F1
#
_cell.length_a   1.000
_cell.length_b   1.000
_cell.length_c   1.000
_cell.angle_alpha   90.00
_cell.angle_beta   90.00
_cell.angle_gamma   90.00
#
_symmetry.space_group_name_H-M   'P 1'
#
loop_
_entity.id
_entity.type
_entity.pdbx_description
1 polymer ?
#
loop_
_entity_poly.entity_id
_entity_poly.type
_entity_poly.pdbx_seq_one_letter_code
_entity_poly.pdbx_strand_id
1 'polypeptide(L)'
;MANLLIALLVTILLVTQRARVKGTTLVASWIWTAVSIWSIAMVQFFESSPEVNYCASVLVFCPVMSTLGARRPQNRAWEFITASLWIILALPALEVLFARQGESFDVRGLRSWFFVVLIFISVSNIALSRFWISGILFGVVQTLLVSEFLPTWIQFSMESSATVALIVAAIAIGLACFLPVTDRTGRSGIDRIWLRYRDTFGGLWAVRTCESINAYARMQDWEIRLTWDAFVSVDGQPWADHELSSDSELVEKIHLLLKNQLRRFVDDAWIETCLKRV
;
A
#
# COMPACT_ATOMS: atom_id res chain seq x y z
N MET A 1 -0.56 -11.14 -26.48
CA MET A 1 -1.36 -12.19 -25.78
C MET A 1 -0.85 -12.52 -24.38
N ALA A 2 0.44 -12.79 -24.18
CA ALA A 2 0.99 -13.14 -22.87
C ALA A 2 0.65 -12.12 -21.75
N ASN A 3 0.77 -10.82 -22.02
CA ASN A 3 0.49 -9.77 -21.05
C ASN A 3 -0.97 -9.75 -20.57
N LEU A 4 -1.92 -10.08 -21.44
CA LEU A 4 -3.35 -10.20 -21.07
C LEU A 4 -3.59 -11.41 -20.15
N LEU A 5 -2.90 -12.53 -20.39
CA LEU A 5 -2.99 -13.71 -19.53
C LEU A 5 -2.41 -13.42 -18.13
N ILE A 6 -1.31 -12.68 -18.06
CA ILE A 6 -0.73 -12.25 -16.78
C ILE A 6 -1.69 -11.30 -16.05
N ALA A 7 -2.28 -10.32 -16.75
CA ALA A 7 -3.28 -9.42 -16.15
C ALA A 7 -4.52 -10.17 -15.65
N LEU A 8 -4.96 -11.20 -16.39
CA LEU A 8 -6.05 -12.07 -15.97
C LEU A 8 -5.68 -12.87 -14.71
N LEU A 9 -4.48 -13.46 -14.66
CA LEU A 9 -3.97 -14.15 -13.48
C LEU A 9 -3.94 -13.25 -12.25
N VAL A 10 -3.39 -12.03 -12.39
CA VAL A 10 -3.38 -11.03 -11.32
C VAL A 10 -4.80 -10.67 -10.88
N THR A 11 -5.73 -10.52 -11.83
CA THR A 11 -7.13 -10.23 -11.52
C THR A 11 -7.78 -11.37 -10.73
N ILE A 12 -7.52 -12.63 -11.11
CA ILE A 12 -8.00 -13.80 -10.36
C ILE A 12 -7.47 -13.75 -8.92
N LEU A 13 -6.16 -13.52 -8.74
CA LEU A 13 -5.55 -13.38 -7.42
C LEU A 13 -6.23 -12.25 -6.62
N LEU A 14 -6.41 -11.06 -7.21
CA LEU A 14 -7.08 -9.92 -6.58
C LEU A 14 -8.52 -10.24 -6.17
N VAL A 15 -9.28 -10.96 -7.00
CA VAL A 15 -10.65 -11.37 -6.70
C VAL A 15 -10.68 -12.38 -5.54
N THR A 16 -9.75 -13.33 -5.48
CA THR A 16 -9.65 -14.28 -4.35
C THR A 16 -9.43 -13.56 -3.01
N GLN A 17 -8.73 -12.43 -3.02
CA GLN A 17 -8.45 -11.63 -1.83
C GLN A 17 -9.53 -10.58 -1.51
N ARG A 18 -10.60 -10.47 -2.30
CA ARG A 18 -11.66 -9.45 -2.13
C ARG A 18 -12.26 -9.45 -0.73
N ALA A 19 -12.42 -10.63 -0.12
CA ALA A 19 -12.94 -10.76 1.24
C ALA A 19 -12.05 -10.08 2.30
N ARG A 20 -10.72 -10.00 2.06
CA ARG A 20 -9.77 -9.35 2.98
C ARG A 20 -9.81 -7.81 2.88
N VAL A 21 -10.20 -7.29 1.72
CA VAL A 21 -10.25 -5.85 1.44
C VAL A 21 -11.65 -5.28 1.74
N LYS A 22 -12.70 -6.10 1.64
CA LYS A 22 -14.07 -5.70 1.96
C LYS A 22 -14.16 -5.17 3.40
N GLY A 23 -14.88 -4.06 3.58
CA GLY A 23 -15.02 -3.38 4.87
C GLY A 23 -13.90 -2.38 5.18
N THR A 24 -12.80 -2.40 4.43
CA THR A 24 -11.67 -1.47 4.58
C THR A 24 -11.74 -0.34 3.55
N THR A 25 -10.96 0.72 3.78
CA THR A 25 -10.73 1.80 2.81
C THR A 25 -9.80 1.41 1.67
N LEU A 26 -9.17 0.23 1.72
CA LEU A 26 -8.24 -0.28 0.69
C LEU A 26 -8.93 -0.72 -0.61
N VAL A 27 -10.27 -0.71 -0.66
CA VAL A 27 -11.02 -1.01 -1.88
C VAL A 27 -10.57 -0.13 -3.04
N ALA A 28 -10.26 1.14 -2.80
CA ALA A 28 -9.80 2.03 -3.85
C ALA A 28 -8.40 1.63 -4.38
N SER A 29 -7.46 1.34 -3.48
CA SER A 29 -6.13 0.82 -3.85
C SER A 29 -6.22 -0.50 -4.63
N TRP A 30 -7.15 -1.38 -4.25
CA TRP A 30 -7.45 -2.62 -4.98
C TRP A 30 -7.96 -2.36 -6.41
N ILE A 31 -8.86 -1.37 -6.60
CA ILE A 31 -9.33 -0.96 -7.92
C ILE A 31 -8.17 -0.37 -8.74
N TRP A 32 -7.37 0.54 -8.17
CA TRP A 32 -6.22 1.11 -8.86
C TRP A 32 -5.20 0.07 -9.29
N THR A 33 -5.03 -1.00 -8.50
CA THR A 33 -4.13 -2.10 -8.86
C THR A 33 -4.64 -2.79 -10.13
N ALA A 34 -5.94 -3.10 -10.19
CA ALA A 34 -6.55 -3.69 -11.38
C ALA A 34 -6.45 -2.74 -12.59
N VAL A 35 -6.76 -1.46 -12.41
CA VAL A 35 -6.67 -0.43 -13.47
C VAL A 35 -5.25 -0.33 -14.02
N SER A 36 -4.23 -0.27 -13.15
CA SER A 36 -2.83 -0.18 -13.59
C SER A 36 -2.41 -1.41 -14.39
N ILE A 37 -2.67 -2.63 -13.86
CA ILE A 37 -2.27 -3.88 -14.51
C ILE A 37 -2.93 -4.04 -15.88
N TRP A 38 -4.24 -3.78 -15.97
CA TRP A 38 -4.96 -3.86 -17.24
C TRP A 38 -4.53 -2.79 -18.23
N SER A 39 -4.29 -1.56 -17.78
CA SER A 39 -3.82 -0.49 -18.66
C SER A 39 -2.47 -0.83 -19.29
N ILE A 40 -1.52 -1.30 -18.48
CA ILE A 40 -0.21 -1.74 -18.98
C ILE A 40 -0.37 -2.91 -19.95
N ALA A 41 -1.13 -3.94 -19.58
CA ALA A 41 -1.32 -5.12 -20.43
C ALA A 41 -2.01 -4.82 -21.76
N MET A 42 -3.00 -3.92 -21.78
CA MET A 42 -3.70 -3.51 -23.00
C MET A 42 -2.79 -2.73 -23.93
N VAL A 43 -2.02 -1.77 -23.42
CA VAL A 43 -1.10 -0.98 -24.26
C VAL A 43 -0.03 -1.86 -24.89
N GLN A 44 0.49 -2.85 -24.16
CA GLN A 44 1.41 -3.83 -24.73
C GLN A 44 0.74 -4.76 -25.76
N PHE A 45 -0.55 -5.05 -25.62
CA PHE A 45 -1.28 -5.89 -26.55
C PHE A 45 -1.59 -5.18 -27.87
N PHE A 46 -1.92 -3.89 -27.81
CA PHE A 46 -2.23 -3.07 -28.98
C PHE A 46 -1.01 -2.41 -29.61
N GLU A 47 0.20 -2.66 -29.09
CA GLU A 47 1.45 -2.02 -29.54
C GLU A 47 1.28 -0.50 -29.64
N SER A 48 0.67 0.09 -28.60
CA SER A 48 0.33 1.52 -28.64
C SER A 48 1.57 2.40 -28.63
N SER A 49 1.38 3.68 -28.98
CA SER A 49 2.48 4.65 -29.04
C SER A 49 3.21 4.79 -27.69
N PRO A 50 4.48 5.23 -27.69
CA PRO A 50 5.28 5.40 -26.47
C PRO A 50 4.62 6.30 -25.42
N GLU A 51 3.89 7.32 -25.85
CA GLU A 51 3.18 8.27 -24.98
C GLU A 51 2.05 7.57 -24.21
N VAL A 52 1.28 6.71 -24.90
CA VAL A 52 0.20 5.94 -24.28
C VAL A 52 0.78 4.90 -23.33
N ASN A 53 1.89 4.27 -23.70
CA ASN A 53 2.62 3.33 -22.86
C ASN A 53 3.14 4.00 -21.58
N TYR A 54 3.70 5.20 -21.70
CA TYR A 54 4.11 6.01 -20.56
C TYR A 54 2.94 6.32 -19.62
N CYS A 55 1.81 6.80 -20.16
CA CYS A 55 0.62 7.10 -19.36
C CYS A 55 0.11 5.87 -18.59
N ALA A 56 0.15 4.69 -19.21
CA ALA A 56 -0.20 3.43 -18.57
C ALA A 56 0.83 3.01 -17.49
N SER A 57 2.12 3.20 -17.77
CA SER A 57 3.21 2.83 -16.87
C SER A 57 3.17 3.63 -15.56
N VAL A 58 2.90 4.94 -15.62
CA VAL A 58 2.82 5.79 -14.41
C VAL A 58 1.59 5.51 -13.53
N LEU A 59 0.59 4.75 -14.01
CA LEU A 59 -0.52 4.28 -13.17
C LEU A 59 -0.05 3.38 -12.02
N VAL A 60 1.12 2.75 -12.14
CA VAL A 60 1.68 1.83 -11.12
C VAL A 60 1.87 2.51 -9.75
N PHE A 61 1.92 3.84 -9.69
CA PHE A 61 2.02 4.58 -8.44
C PHE A 61 0.66 4.77 -7.73
N CYS A 62 -0.46 4.70 -8.47
CA CYS A 62 -1.79 4.98 -7.94
C CYS A 62 -2.23 4.06 -6.80
N PRO A 63 -1.99 2.74 -6.83
CA PRO A 63 -2.39 1.84 -5.74
C PRO A 63 -1.81 2.27 -4.40
N VAL A 64 -0.51 2.58 -4.36
CA VAL A 64 0.16 2.99 -3.12
C VAL A 64 -0.31 4.37 -2.69
N MET A 65 -0.42 5.30 -3.62
CA MET A 65 -0.88 6.66 -3.30
C MET A 65 -2.30 6.63 -2.72
N SER A 66 -3.20 5.81 -3.26
CA SER A 66 -4.55 5.58 -2.68
C SER A 66 -4.47 5.04 -1.25
N THR A 67 -3.58 4.09 -0.93
CA THR A 67 -3.36 3.62 0.45
C THR A 67 -2.95 4.73 1.41
N LEU A 68 -2.10 5.68 0.98
CA LEU A 68 -1.61 6.74 1.85
C LEU A 68 -2.71 7.68 2.35
N GLY A 69 -3.84 7.76 1.66
CA GLY A 69 -5.02 8.51 2.09
C GLY A 69 -6.23 7.66 2.41
N ALA A 70 -6.01 6.40 2.78
CA ALA A 70 -7.06 5.44 3.11
C ALA A 70 -7.82 5.76 4.42
N ARG A 71 -8.05 7.04 4.76
CA ARG A 71 -8.69 7.49 6.00
C ARG A 71 -10.06 8.12 5.74
N ARG A 72 -11.11 7.62 6.40
CA ARG A 72 -12.48 8.16 6.35
C ARG A 72 -12.60 9.46 7.16
N PRO A 73 -13.47 10.41 6.74
CA PRO A 73 -14.31 10.41 5.53
C PRO A 73 -13.59 10.92 4.26
N GLN A 74 -12.31 11.28 4.37
CA GLN A 74 -11.56 11.96 3.31
C GLN A 74 -11.11 11.04 2.18
N ASN A 75 -11.29 9.72 2.30
CA ASN A 75 -10.85 8.74 1.31
C ASN A 75 -11.36 9.06 -0.12
N ARG A 76 -12.60 9.54 -0.28
CA ARG A 76 -13.12 9.92 -1.62
C ARG A 76 -12.39 11.12 -2.22
N ALA A 77 -12.14 12.15 -1.41
CA ALA A 77 -11.39 13.32 -1.86
C ALA A 77 -9.94 12.95 -2.18
N TRP A 78 -9.38 11.98 -1.44
CA TRP A 78 -8.05 11.47 -1.71
C TRP A 78 -7.93 10.74 -3.04
N GLU A 79 -8.95 9.98 -3.47
CA GLU A 79 -8.92 9.36 -4.80
C GLU A 79 -8.87 10.39 -5.94
N PHE A 80 -9.48 11.57 -5.73
CA PHE A 80 -9.31 12.69 -6.65
C PHE A 80 -7.87 13.21 -6.67
N ILE A 81 -7.20 13.28 -5.51
CA ILE A 81 -5.76 13.63 -5.42
C ILE A 81 -4.90 12.58 -6.14
N THR A 82 -5.17 11.29 -5.95
CA THR A 82 -4.46 10.20 -6.64
C THR A 82 -4.63 10.27 -8.15
N ALA A 83 -5.86 10.50 -8.64
CA ALA A 83 -6.13 10.67 -10.06
C ALA A 83 -5.46 11.94 -10.62
N SER A 84 -5.47 13.04 -9.87
CA SER A 84 -4.79 14.29 -10.25
C SER A 84 -3.28 14.10 -10.33
N LEU A 85 -2.69 13.37 -9.38
CA LEU A 85 -1.28 13.01 -9.41
C LEU A 85 -0.95 12.21 -10.67
N TRP A 86 -1.77 11.22 -11.04
CA TRP A 86 -1.59 10.50 -12.29
C TRP A 86 -1.61 11.42 -13.51
N ILE A 87 -2.57 12.36 -13.58
CA ILE A 87 -2.63 13.35 -14.67
C ILE A 87 -1.35 14.19 -14.72
N ILE A 88 -0.85 14.66 -13.57
CA ILE A 88 0.39 15.44 -13.49
C ILE A 88 1.59 14.63 -13.98
N LEU A 89 1.67 13.34 -13.60
CA LEU A 89 2.71 12.44 -14.08
C LEU A 89 2.61 12.17 -15.58
N ALA A 90 1.39 11.97 -16.10
CA ALA A 90 1.12 11.69 -17.50
C ALA A 90 1.23 12.92 -18.41
N LEU A 91 1.19 14.13 -17.84
CA LEU A 91 1.12 15.40 -18.56
C LEU A 91 2.13 15.54 -19.71
N PRO A 92 3.43 15.19 -19.56
CA PRO A 92 4.40 15.32 -20.66
C PRO A 92 4.02 14.51 -21.91
N ALA A 93 3.46 13.31 -21.71
CA ALA A 93 3.00 12.45 -22.79
C ALA A 93 1.65 12.93 -23.35
N LEU A 94 0.74 13.43 -22.50
CA LEU A 94 -0.53 14.01 -22.94
C LEU A 94 -0.32 15.26 -23.80
N GLU A 95 0.67 16.09 -23.48
CA GLU A 95 1.05 17.26 -24.29
C GLU A 95 1.47 16.86 -25.72
N VAL A 96 2.26 15.81 -25.87
CA VAL A 96 2.65 15.28 -27.18
C VAL A 96 1.45 14.71 -27.93
N LEU A 97 0.59 13.93 -27.27
CA LEU A 97 -0.59 13.32 -27.90
C LEU A 97 -1.60 14.35 -28.42
N PHE A 98 -1.85 15.41 -27.67
CA PHE A 98 -2.91 16.38 -27.97
C PHE A 98 -2.43 17.67 -28.64
N ALA A 99 -1.23 18.15 -28.32
CA ALA A 99 -0.78 19.48 -28.73
C ALA A 99 0.47 19.46 -29.64
N ARG A 100 1.32 18.44 -29.55
CA ARG A 100 2.62 18.40 -30.24
C ARG A 100 2.91 17.05 -30.89
N GLN A 101 1.97 16.59 -31.72
CA GLN A 101 2.09 15.29 -32.39
C GLN A 101 3.40 15.22 -33.18
N GLY A 102 4.24 14.23 -32.85
CA GLY A 102 5.54 13.98 -33.50
C GLY A 102 6.77 14.51 -32.77
N GLU A 103 6.61 15.24 -31.66
CA GLU A 103 7.73 15.59 -30.77
C GLU A 103 7.98 14.48 -29.72
N SER A 104 9.23 14.31 -29.28
CA SER A 104 9.54 13.46 -28.13
C SER A 104 9.26 14.20 -26.82
N PHE A 105 8.65 13.54 -25.85
CA PHE A 105 8.47 14.10 -24.51
C PHE A 105 9.73 13.89 -23.67
N ASP A 106 10.15 14.94 -22.94
CA ASP A 106 11.27 14.88 -22.01
C ASP A 106 10.79 14.90 -20.55
N VAL A 107 11.26 13.94 -19.77
CA VAL A 107 10.92 13.76 -18.34
C VAL A 107 12.15 13.96 -17.44
N ARG A 108 13.23 14.54 -17.97
CA ARG A 108 14.47 14.77 -17.21
C ARG A 108 14.33 15.81 -16.09
N GLY A 109 15.32 15.82 -15.20
CA GLY A 109 15.46 16.82 -14.14
C GLY A 109 14.62 16.51 -12.91
N LEU A 110 13.81 17.46 -12.46
CA LEU A 110 13.05 17.35 -11.20
C LEU A 110 12.02 16.21 -11.23
N ARG A 111 11.45 15.90 -12.40
CA ARG A 111 10.48 14.82 -12.58
C ARG A 111 11.10 13.44 -12.38
N SER A 112 12.33 13.22 -12.83
CA SER A 112 13.08 11.98 -12.57
C SER A 112 13.26 11.72 -11.07
N TRP A 113 13.62 12.76 -10.31
CA TRP A 113 13.73 12.67 -8.85
C TRP A 113 12.38 12.42 -8.18
N PHE A 114 11.31 12.98 -8.71
CA PHE A 114 9.97 12.73 -8.21
C PHE A 114 9.59 11.24 -8.28
N PHE A 115 9.94 10.54 -9.36
CA PHE A 115 9.76 9.08 -9.44
C PHE A 115 10.56 8.32 -8.39
N VAL A 116 11.82 8.70 -8.15
CA VAL A 116 12.64 8.08 -7.09
C VAL A 116 11.94 8.20 -5.73
N VAL A 117 11.38 9.37 -5.41
CA VAL A 117 10.63 9.59 -4.18
C VAL A 117 9.36 8.74 -4.13
N LEU A 118 8.60 8.64 -5.23
CA LEU A 118 7.38 7.81 -5.28
C LEU A 118 7.69 6.32 -5.11
N ILE A 119 8.78 5.83 -5.72
CA ILE A 119 9.25 4.45 -5.56
C ILE A 119 9.67 4.22 -4.10
N PHE A 120 10.47 5.12 -3.52
CA PHE A 120 10.90 5.01 -2.14
C PHE A 120 9.71 4.95 -1.17
N ILE A 121 8.75 5.88 -1.30
CA ILE A 121 7.53 5.89 -0.47
C ILE A 121 6.74 4.58 -0.63
N SER A 122 6.61 4.07 -1.86
CA SER A 122 5.91 2.82 -2.15
C SER A 122 6.57 1.62 -1.49
N VAL A 123 7.88 1.49 -1.66
CA VAL A 123 8.68 0.43 -1.06
C VAL A 123 8.61 0.55 0.45
N SER A 124 8.89 1.72 1.04
CA SER A 124 8.85 1.90 2.50
C SER A 124 7.50 1.54 3.09
N ASN A 125 6.38 1.89 2.45
CA ASN A 125 5.06 1.55 2.98
C ASN A 125 4.83 0.04 3.09
N ILE A 126 5.23 -0.73 2.07
CA ILE A 126 4.98 -2.18 2.01
C ILE A 126 6.11 -2.95 2.71
N ALA A 127 7.36 -2.50 2.58
CA ALA A 127 8.55 -3.11 3.17
C ALA A 127 8.53 -3.10 4.70
N LEU A 128 7.97 -2.04 5.29
CA LEU A 128 7.71 -1.95 6.72
C LEU A 128 6.45 -2.74 7.14
N SER A 129 6.14 -3.85 6.48
CA SER A 129 5.06 -4.76 6.87
C SER A 129 5.57 -6.19 6.76
N ARG A 130 4.74 -7.18 7.09
CA ARG A 130 5.08 -8.59 6.83
C ARG A 130 5.36 -8.90 5.35
N PHE A 131 4.94 -8.05 4.42
CA PHE A 131 5.03 -8.25 2.98
C PHE A 131 6.32 -7.66 2.37
N TRP A 132 7.43 -7.68 3.11
CA TRP A 132 8.63 -6.94 2.70
C TRP A 132 9.20 -7.38 1.34
N ILE A 133 9.18 -8.68 1.05
CA ILE A 133 9.60 -9.22 -0.24
C ILE A 133 8.71 -8.68 -1.36
N SER A 134 7.38 -8.74 -1.18
CA SER A 134 6.43 -8.17 -2.15
C SER A 134 6.63 -6.66 -2.32
N GLY A 135 6.98 -5.93 -1.25
CA GLY A 135 7.31 -4.51 -1.31
C GLY A 135 8.54 -4.20 -2.16
N ILE A 136 9.63 -4.97 -1.99
CA ILE A 136 10.84 -4.83 -2.80
C ILE A 136 10.55 -5.17 -4.26
N LEU A 137 9.86 -6.30 -4.53
CA LEU A 137 9.49 -6.69 -5.88
C LEU A 137 8.59 -5.64 -6.54
N PHE A 138 7.65 -5.06 -5.80
CA PHE A 138 6.83 -3.96 -6.32
C PHE A 138 7.65 -2.71 -6.65
N GLY A 139 8.68 -2.39 -5.85
CA GLY A 139 9.66 -1.35 -6.18
C GLY A 139 10.43 -1.66 -7.48
N VAL A 140 10.76 -2.93 -7.73
CA VAL A 140 11.36 -3.38 -9.00
C VAL A 140 10.39 -3.18 -10.15
N VAL A 141 9.11 -3.53 -10.00
CA VAL A 141 8.06 -3.28 -11.02
C VAL A 141 8.00 -1.80 -11.38
N GLN A 142 7.93 -0.91 -10.38
CA GLN A 142 7.88 0.52 -10.62
C GLN A 142 9.13 1.02 -11.34
N THR A 143 10.31 0.58 -10.90
CA THR A 143 11.60 0.93 -11.52
C THR A 143 11.67 0.46 -12.98
N LEU A 144 11.24 -0.75 -13.29
CA LEU A 144 11.24 -1.28 -14.66
C LEU A 144 10.34 -0.48 -15.59
N LEU A 145 9.15 -0.08 -15.11
CA LEU A 145 8.16 0.65 -15.92
C LEU A 145 8.55 2.10 -16.22
N VAL A 146 9.35 2.73 -15.35
CA VAL A 146 9.77 4.13 -15.52
C VAL A 146 11.27 4.30 -15.72
N SER A 147 11.98 3.20 -15.99
CA SER A 147 13.44 3.10 -16.09
C SER A 147 14.05 4.24 -16.92
N GLU A 148 13.52 4.48 -18.11
CA GLU A 148 14.04 5.48 -19.06
C GLU A 148 13.95 6.92 -18.53
N PHE A 149 13.10 7.16 -17.54
CA PHE A 149 12.83 8.47 -16.94
C PHE A 149 13.51 8.66 -15.59
N LEU A 150 14.18 7.63 -15.06
CA LEU A 150 14.94 7.72 -13.81
C LEU A 150 16.30 8.37 -14.02
N PRO A 151 16.96 8.83 -12.95
CA PRO A 151 18.36 9.25 -13.01
C PRO A 151 19.26 8.13 -13.56
N THR A 152 20.29 8.50 -14.33
CA THR A 152 21.17 7.58 -15.08
C THR A 152 21.77 6.43 -14.27
N TRP A 153 22.01 6.61 -12.97
CA TRP A 153 22.56 5.59 -12.08
C TRP A 153 21.57 4.49 -11.66
N ILE A 154 20.26 4.64 -11.94
CA ILE A 154 19.21 3.63 -11.70
C ILE A 154 18.64 3.09 -13.02
N GLN A 155 19.02 3.65 -14.17
CA GLN A 155 18.43 3.24 -15.44
C GLN A 155 18.81 1.80 -15.80
N PHE A 156 17.83 1.05 -16.30
CA PHE A 156 18.02 -0.30 -16.84
C PHE A 156 17.47 -0.35 -18.27
N SER A 157 18.32 -0.67 -19.23
CA SER A 157 17.87 -0.93 -20.60
C SER A 157 17.45 -2.39 -20.73
N MET A 158 16.15 -2.63 -20.88
CA MET A 158 15.61 -3.94 -21.25
C MET A 158 14.51 -3.76 -22.29
N GLU A 159 14.66 -4.43 -23.43
CA GLU A 159 13.75 -4.35 -24.59
C GLU A 159 12.31 -4.81 -24.27
N SER A 160 12.11 -5.56 -23.17
CA SER A 160 10.80 -6.05 -22.71
C SER A 160 10.48 -5.68 -21.25
N SER A 161 10.89 -4.48 -20.82
CA SER A 161 10.72 -4.00 -19.45
C SER A 161 9.30 -4.14 -18.91
N ALA A 162 8.27 -3.81 -19.70
CA ALA A 162 6.86 -3.87 -19.29
C ALA A 162 6.35 -5.31 -19.06
N THR A 163 6.69 -6.25 -19.94
CA THR A 163 6.32 -7.67 -19.80
C THR A 163 6.99 -8.27 -18.55
N VAL A 164 8.28 -7.98 -18.35
CA VAL A 164 9.01 -8.41 -17.16
C VAL A 164 8.39 -7.79 -15.91
N ALA A 165 8.04 -6.51 -15.94
CA ALA A 165 7.36 -5.83 -14.83
C ALA A 165 6.02 -6.49 -14.49
N LEU A 166 5.21 -6.89 -15.47
CA LEU A 166 3.96 -7.63 -15.23
C LEU A 166 4.19 -9.00 -14.59
N ILE A 167 5.23 -9.74 -15.03
CA ILE A 167 5.61 -11.02 -14.42
C ILE A 167 6.02 -10.82 -12.96
N VAL A 168 6.89 -9.84 -12.69
CA VAL A 168 7.35 -9.52 -11.33
C VAL A 168 6.17 -9.05 -10.46
N ALA A 169 5.24 -8.28 -11.00
CA ALA A 169 4.02 -7.86 -10.30
C ALA A 169 3.13 -9.06 -9.94
N ALA A 170 2.96 -10.02 -10.86
CA ALA A 170 2.22 -11.24 -10.59
C ALA A 170 2.86 -12.08 -9.49
N ILE A 171 4.20 -12.19 -9.48
CA ILE A 171 4.94 -12.86 -8.41
C ILE A 171 4.77 -12.12 -7.08
N ALA A 172 4.92 -10.80 -7.06
CA ALA A 172 4.79 -9.98 -5.84
C ALA A 172 3.39 -10.12 -5.21
N ILE A 173 2.33 -10.06 -6.03
CA ILE A 173 0.94 -10.22 -5.59
C ILE A 173 0.67 -11.68 -5.18
N GLY A 174 1.18 -12.65 -5.94
CA GLY A 174 1.08 -14.08 -5.62
C GLY A 174 1.67 -14.39 -4.25
N LEU A 175 2.90 -13.94 -3.98
CA LEU A 175 3.54 -14.07 -2.67
C LEU A 175 2.67 -13.47 -1.56
N ALA A 176 2.13 -12.27 -1.75
CA ALA A 176 1.25 -11.63 -0.76
C ALA A 176 -0.06 -12.41 -0.52
N CYS A 177 -0.61 -13.05 -1.55
CA CYS A 177 -1.84 -13.85 -1.45
C CYS A 177 -1.62 -15.16 -0.67
N PHE A 178 -0.51 -15.84 -0.93
CA PHE A 178 -0.20 -17.16 -0.37
C PHE A 178 0.63 -17.14 0.91
N LEU A 179 1.15 -15.97 1.31
CA LEU A 179 1.82 -15.79 2.61
C LEU A 179 0.86 -16.19 3.74
N PRO A 180 1.22 -17.18 4.59
CA PRO A 180 0.36 -17.64 5.66
C PRO A 180 0.02 -16.50 6.62
N VAL A 181 -1.16 -16.58 7.23
CA VAL A 181 -1.50 -15.69 8.34
C VAL A 181 -0.59 -16.07 9.49
N THR A 182 0.19 -15.11 10.00
CA THR A 182 1.05 -15.33 11.16
C THR A 182 0.18 -15.77 12.33
N ASP A 183 0.51 -16.92 12.93
CA ASP A 183 -0.15 -17.37 14.14
C ASP A 183 0.11 -16.36 15.27
N ARG A 184 -0.98 -15.90 15.87
CA ARG A 184 -0.98 -14.90 16.94
C ARG A 184 -1.89 -15.34 18.08
N THR A 185 -2.22 -16.62 18.18
CA THR A 185 -3.07 -17.20 19.23
C THR A 185 -2.57 -16.86 20.64
N GLY A 186 -1.25 -16.81 20.84
CA GLY A 186 -0.61 -16.42 22.11
C GLY A 186 -0.49 -14.92 22.38
N ARG A 187 -1.09 -14.04 21.57
CA ARG A 187 -1.07 -12.57 21.77
C ARG A 187 -2.41 -12.05 22.30
N SER A 188 -2.37 -10.92 23.01
CA SER A 188 -3.57 -10.22 23.48
C SER A 188 -4.51 -9.86 22.32
N GLY A 189 -5.80 -9.67 22.60
CA GLY A 189 -6.77 -9.25 21.58
C GLY A 189 -6.38 -7.95 20.88
N ILE A 190 -5.84 -7.00 21.65
CA ILE A 190 -5.41 -5.67 21.20
C ILE A 190 -4.18 -5.78 20.30
N ASP A 191 -3.19 -6.57 20.69
CA ASP A 191 -1.98 -6.77 19.88
C ASP A 191 -2.31 -7.44 18.54
N ARG A 192 -3.27 -8.38 18.52
CA ARG A 192 -3.73 -9.00 17.28
C ARG A 192 -4.36 -8.00 16.33
N ILE A 193 -5.22 -7.11 16.85
CA ILE A 193 -5.81 -6.02 16.06
C ILE A 193 -4.72 -5.11 15.50
N TRP A 194 -3.80 -4.69 16.35
CA TRP A 194 -2.70 -3.80 15.98
C TRP A 194 -1.83 -4.39 14.86
N LEU A 195 -1.34 -5.61 15.05
CA LEU A 195 -0.49 -6.30 14.08
C LEU A 195 -1.21 -6.51 12.75
N ARG A 196 -2.49 -6.87 12.78
CA ARG A 196 -3.28 -7.03 11.55
C ARG A 196 -3.50 -5.69 10.84
N TYR A 197 -3.73 -4.61 11.57
CA TYR A 197 -3.86 -3.27 10.99
C TYR A 197 -2.56 -2.84 10.31
N ARG A 198 -1.43 -2.97 11.01
CA ARG A 198 -0.07 -2.68 10.49
C ARG A 198 0.21 -3.44 9.19
N ASP A 199 -0.06 -4.74 9.18
CA ASP A 199 0.16 -5.57 8.00
C ASP A 199 -0.79 -5.25 6.84
N THR A 200 -1.97 -4.69 7.12
CA THR A 200 -3.00 -4.39 6.11
C THR A 200 -2.77 -3.03 5.44
N PHE A 201 -2.42 -1.99 6.21
CA PHE A 201 -2.29 -0.61 5.72
C PHE A 201 -0.85 -0.18 5.43
N GLY A 202 0.13 -0.97 5.87
CA GLY A 202 1.55 -0.68 5.67
C GLY A 202 2.16 0.17 6.79
N GLY A 203 3.48 0.29 6.74
CA GLY A 203 4.24 0.87 7.84
C GLY A 203 4.06 2.36 8.02
N LEU A 204 3.79 3.12 6.96
CA LEU A 204 3.62 4.57 7.09
C LEU A 204 2.36 4.94 7.87
N TRP A 205 1.29 4.15 7.75
CA TRP A 205 0.10 4.31 8.58
C TRP A 205 0.31 3.74 9.99
N ALA A 206 1.03 2.63 10.11
CA ALA A 206 1.38 2.08 11.41
C ALA A 206 2.16 3.08 12.27
N VAL A 207 3.25 3.66 11.75
CA VAL A 207 4.05 4.66 12.47
C VAL A 207 3.17 5.83 12.95
N ARG A 208 2.39 6.44 12.05
CA ARG A 208 1.50 7.55 12.42
C ARG A 208 0.45 7.19 13.48
N THR A 209 -0.10 5.97 13.40
CA THR A 209 -1.11 5.50 14.35
C THR A 209 -0.48 5.23 15.71
N CYS A 210 0.71 4.61 15.72
CA CYS A 210 1.51 4.37 16.91
C CYS A 210 1.87 5.68 17.62
N GLU A 211 2.37 6.67 16.88
CA GLU A 211 2.66 8.01 17.41
C GLU A 211 1.43 8.69 17.99
N SER A 212 0.29 8.63 17.30
CA SER A 212 -0.96 9.23 17.78
C SER A 212 -1.47 8.56 19.06
N ILE A 213 -1.38 7.24 19.16
CA ILE A 213 -1.80 6.49 20.36
C ILE A 213 -0.86 6.82 21.52
N ASN A 214 0.46 6.80 21.29
CA ASN A 214 1.45 7.11 22.31
C ASN A 214 1.38 8.57 22.78
N ALA A 215 1.05 9.51 21.89
CA ALA A 215 0.82 10.90 22.27
C ALA A 215 -0.38 11.01 23.23
N TYR A 216 -1.49 10.31 22.92
CA TYR A 216 -2.66 10.29 23.80
C TYR A 216 -2.34 9.63 25.15
N ALA A 217 -1.63 8.49 25.15
CA ALA A 217 -1.21 7.80 26.37
C ALA A 217 -0.35 8.71 27.28
N ARG A 218 0.57 9.50 26.71
CA ARG A 218 1.34 10.50 27.46
C ARG A 218 0.47 11.62 28.03
N MET A 219 -0.52 12.10 27.28
CA MET A 219 -1.43 13.15 27.77
C MET A 219 -2.33 12.68 28.91
N GLN A 220 -2.62 11.39 28.99
CA GLN A 220 -3.43 10.78 30.04
C GLN A 220 -2.59 10.14 31.16
N ASP A 221 -1.26 10.32 31.12
CA ASP A 221 -0.30 9.74 32.05
C ASP A 221 -0.43 8.21 32.22
N TRP A 222 -0.75 7.52 31.13
CA TRP A 222 -0.81 6.06 31.15
C TRP A 222 0.59 5.46 31.12
N GLU A 223 0.84 4.46 31.96
CA GLU A 223 2.11 3.72 32.04
C GLU A 223 2.28 2.66 30.93
N ILE A 224 1.63 2.88 29.78
CA ILE A 224 1.64 1.95 28.64
C ILE A 224 2.04 2.67 27.35
N ARG A 225 2.75 1.94 26.47
CA ARG A 225 3.20 2.41 25.17
C ARG A 225 2.91 1.35 24.11
N LEU A 226 2.44 1.80 22.95
CA LEU A 226 2.36 0.98 21.76
C LEU A 226 3.73 0.97 21.07
N THR A 227 4.30 -0.21 20.88
CA THR A 227 5.51 -0.39 20.07
C THR A 227 5.15 -0.88 18.67
N TRP A 228 6.16 -1.19 17.87
CA TRP A 228 5.96 -1.79 16.57
C TRP A 228 5.17 -3.10 16.65
N ASP A 229 5.44 -3.93 17.67
CA ASP A 229 4.93 -5.31 17.72
C ASP A 229 3.79 -5.52 18.72
N ALA A 230 3.76 -4.76 19.81
CA ALA A 230 2.76 -4.94 20.87
C ALA A 230 2.66 -3.72 21.79
N PHE A 231 1.64 -3.72 22.64
CA PHE A 231 1.60 -2.85 23.82
C PHE A 231 2.56 -3.35 24.90
N VAL A 232 3.30 -2.42 25.50
CA VAL A 232 4.28 -2.67 26.56
C VAL A 232 4.10 -1.63 27.68
N SER A 233 4.52 -1.95 28.90
CA SER A 233 4.62 -0.97 29.97
C SER A 233 5.76 0.03 29.70
N VAL A 234 5.81 1.14 30.44
CA VAL A 234 6.94 2.10 30.37
C VAL A 234 8.28 1.41 30.68
N ASP A 235 8.28 0.38 31.52
CA ASP A 235 9.45 -0.44 31.85
C ASP A 235 9.83 -1.46 30.75
N GLY A 236 9.07 -1.49 29.65
CA GLY A 236 9.33 -2.36 28.49
C GLY A 236 8.83 -3.79 28.65
N GLN A 237 8.11 -4.12 29.73
CA GLN A 237 7.53 -5.44 29.92
C GLN A 237 6.27 -5.62 29.05
N PRO A 238 6.01 -6.82 28.51
CA PRO A 238 4.79 -7.09 27.76
C PRO A 238 3.54 -6.76 28.59
N TRP A 239 2.65 -5.93 28.05
CA TRP A 239 1.44 -5.54 28.79
C TRP A 239 0.41 -6.69 28.88
N ALA A 240 0.56 -7.75 28.09
CA ALA A 240 -0.25 -8.96 28.17
C ALA A 240 -0.24 -9.61 29.57
N ASP A 241 0.86 -9.45 30.33
CA ASP A 241 0.97 -9.96 31.70
C ASP A 241 0.17 -9.11 32.71
N HIS A 242 -0.17 -7.86 32.34
CA HIS A 242 -0.97 -6.93 33.13
C HIS A 242 -2.47 -6.90 32.77
N GLU A 243 -2.85 -7.35 31.57
CA GLU A 243 -4.27 -7.51 31.17
C GLU A 243 -4.99 -8.53 32.08
N LEU A 244 -4.24 -9.45 32.68
CA LEU A 244 -4.72 -10.47 33.62
C LEU A 244 -4.82 -10.00 35.08
N SER A 245 -4.23 -8.85 35.47
CA SER A 245 -3.99 -8.56 36.89
C SER A 245 -4.96 -7.60 37.62
N SER A 246 -5.56 -6.54 37.05
CA SER A 246 -6.66 -5.84 37.78
C SER A 246 -7.34 -4.62 37.15
N ASP A 247 -6.81 -3.91 36.15
CA ASP A 247 -7.43 -2.64 35.71
C ASP A 247 -8.33 -2.79 34.47
N SER A 248 -9.54 -3.32 34.69
CA SER A 248 -10.59 -3.42 33.66
C SER A 248 -10.88 -2.08 32.97
N GLU A 249 -10.76 -0.96 33.69
CA GLU A 249 -11.08 0.38 33.17
C GLU A 249 -10.00 0.88 32.17
N LEU A 250 -8.72 0.67 32.46
CA LEU A 250 -7.64 1.08 31.56
C LEU A 250 -7.64 0.25 30.27
N VAL A 251 -7.86 -1.07 30.40
CA VAL A 251 -8.00 -1.98 29.25
C VAL A 251 -9.17 -1.54 28.35
N GLU A 252 -10.32 -1.18 28.94
CA GLU A 252 -11.46 -0.66 28.20
C GLU A 252 -11.15 0.67 27.50
N LYS A 253 -10.49 1.62 28.18
CA LYS A 253 -10.07 2.90 27.59
C LYS A 253 -9.14 2.70 26.39
N ILE A 254 -8.22 1.75 26.45
CA ILE A 254 -7.26 1.46 25.37
C ILE A 254 -7.97 0.77 24.20
N HIS A 255 -8.86 -0.19 24.48
CA HIS A 255 -9.73 -0.78 23.47
C HIS A 255 -10.55 0.29 22.72
N LEU A 256 -11.17 1.21 23.45
CA LEU A 256 -11.95 2.30 22.89
C LEU A 256 -11.09 3.25 22.05
N LEU A 257 -9.90 3.63 22.55
CA LEU A 257 -8.95 4.47 21.83
C LEU A 257 -8.53 3.81 20.50
N LEU A 258 -8.10 2.56 20.55
CA LEU A 258 -7.67 1.82 19.36
C LEU A 258 -8.83 1.69 18.37
N LYS A 259 -10.00 1.26 18.83
CA LYS A 259 -11.21 1.14 18.00
C LYS A 259 -11.56 2.47 17.33
N ASN A 260 -11.52 3.59 18.07
CA ASN A 260 -11.84 4.91 17.54
C ASN A 260 -10.83 5.37 16.47
N GLN A 261 -9.54 5.05 16.64
CA GLN A 261 -8.54 5.34 15.61
C GLN A 261 -8.75 4.47 14.36
N LEU A 262 -8.98 3.17 14.55
CA LEU A 262 -9.08 2.19 13.46
C LEU A 262 -10.38 2.27 12.67
N ARG A 263 -11.50 2.71 13.27
CA ARG A 263 -12.78 2.93 12.58
C ARG A 263 -12.69 3.90 11.38
N ARG A 264 -11.63 4.71 11.34
CA ARG A 264 -11.33 5.58 10.19
C ARG A 264 -10.84 4.79 8.97
N PHE A 265 -10.45 3.54 9.14
CA PHE A 265 -9.86 2.69 8.10
C PHE A 265 -10.69 1.43 7.82
N VAL A 266 -11.28 0.85 8.87
CA VAL A 266 -12.01 -0.42 8.81
C VAL A 266 -13.42 -0.29 9.37
N ASP A 267 -14.29 -1.25 9.05
CA ASP A 267 -15.60 -1.39 9.68
C ASP A 267 -15.53 -2.21 10.98
N ASP A 268 -16.63 -2.21 11.74
CA ASP A 268 -16.69 -2.93 13.02
C ASP A 268 -16.57 -4.44 12.84
N ALA A 269 -17.12 -4.99 11.74
CA ALA A 269 -17.03 -6.42 11.42
C ALA A 269 -15.58 -6.90 11.26
N TRP A 270 -14.70 -6.07 10.66
CA TRP A 270 -13.27 -6.37 10.57
C TRP A 270 -12.61 -6.45 11.94
N ILE A 271 -12.95 -5.53 12.86
CA ILE A 271 -12.41 -5.50 14.23
C ILE A 271 -12.87 -6.73 15.02
N GLU A 272 -14.17 -7.07 14.94
CA GLU A 272 -14.73 -8.26 15.60
C GLU A 272 -14.07 -9.56 15.12
N THR A 273 -13.76 -9.65 13.82
CA THR A 273 -13.05 -10.80 13.26
C THR A 273 -11.64 -10.96 13.84
N CYS A 274 -10.99 -9.88 14.28
CA CYS A 274 -9.69 -9.94 14.95
C CYS A 274 -9.79 -10.38 16.42
N LEU A 275 -10.93 -10.09 17.06
CA LEU A 275 -11.17 -10.41 18.46
C LEU A 275 -11.59 -11.87 18.67
N LYS A 276 -12.30 -12.47 17.70
CA LYS A 276 -12.64 -13.89 17.72
C LYS A 276 -11.36 -14.73 17.84
N ARG A 277 -11.16 -15.38 18.99
CA ARG A 277 -10.12 -16.41 19.18
C ARG A 277 -10.42 -17.52 18.17
N VAL A 278 -9.54 -17.66 17.18
CA VAL A 278 -9.37 -18.92 16.44
C VAL A 278 -8.44 -19.79 17.27
#